data_AF-A0A7J9GDV9-F1
#
_entry.id   AF-A0A7J9GDV9-F1
#
_cell.length_a   1.000
_cell.length_b   1.000
_cell.length_c   1.000
_cell.angle_alpha   90.00
_cell.angle_beta   90.00
_cell.angle_gamma   90.00
#
_symmetry.space_group_name_H-M   'P 1'
#
loop_
_entity.id
_entity.type
_entity.pdbx_description
1 polymer ?
#
loop_
_entity_poly.entity_id
_entity_poly.type
_entity_poly.pdbx_seq_one_letter_code
_entity_poly.pdbx_strand_id
1 'polypeptide(L)'
;MAIFNMLSSYSWGAKVVLTLAAFAVKFGEFWLISQLFTSNSLAKSMALLKRPAILGNSQTLKPYFDALRKRINAMINVTECIVELTELPSKYIPIDEPPLSTTMAHIRSATFCIISNVVTCARQITGLVEMRHEFPTFTSEAWDLSTSANKFSSIHEHLQIRLLTCKEHMNGKMLMEAFEDFKRTIETPQVDNLKILQNIFGKEENLFNPDKTKVSINVMRRKHVLLLISDLDISQEEIRVLEVVYKARVSSGHNYEIIWLPIVDKTAWNDGCQKISSLQSIMSWYTVSHQFSIKPAVIKYIREVWGFVKKPIAVTLNPQGKVLCPNALNMMSMWGNSAFPFSSEKEESTWQAKAWTFELL
;
A
#
# COMPACT_ATOMS: atom_id res chain seq x y z
N MET A 1 -6.40 36.20 -14.92
CA MET A 1 -4.94 36.24 -15.16
C MET A 1 -4.15 36.74 -13.94
N ALA A 2 -4.51 37.84 -13.28
CA ALA A 2 -3.76 38.37 -12.13
C ALA A 2 -3.49 37.35 -11.00
N ILE A 3 -4.48 36.53 -10.63
CA ILE A 3 -4.32 35.48 -9.59
C ILE A 3 -3.26 34.44 -9.99
N PHE A 4 -3.22 34.02 -11.26
CA PHE A 4 -2.22 33.05 -11.73
C PHE A 4 -0.81 33.62 -11.72
N ASN A 5 -0.66 34.91 -12.05
CA ASN A 5 0.63 35.59 -11.98
C ASN A 5 1.10 35.71 -10.54
N MET A 6 0.21 36.08 -9.62
CA MET A 6 0.50 36.20 -8.19
C MET A 6 0.90 34.87 -7.55
N LEU A 7 0.28 33.76 -7.99
CA LEU A 7 0.54 32.43 -7.47
C LEU A 7 1.52 31.62 -8.33
N SER A 8 2.24 32.26 -9.26
CA SER A 8 3.06 31.59 -10.28
C SER A 8 4.11 30.66 -9.68
N SER A 9 4.79 31.09 -8.61
CA SER A 9 5.84 30.35 -7.90
C SER A 9 5.37 29.15 -7.09
N TYR A 10 4.06 29.04 -6.81
CA TYR A 10 3.51 27.97 -5.97
C TYR A 10 3.25 26.67 -6.75
N SER A 11 3.20 25.52 -6.08
CA SER A 11 2.73 24.27 -6.71
C SER A 11 1.26 24.38 -7.15
N TRP A 12 0.79 23.50 -8.04
CA TRP A 12 -0.61 23.49 -8.48
C TRP A 12 -1.59 23.25 -7.33
N GLY A 13 -1.27 22.35 -6.39
CA GLY A 13 -2.06 22.17 -5.16
C GLY A 13 -2.09 23.43 -4.30
N ALA A 14 -0.93 24.06 -4.06
CA ALA A 14 -0.84 25.29 -3.26
C ALA A 14 -1.62 26.46 -3.89
N LYS A 15 -1.60 26.59 -5.22
CA LYS A 15 -2.40 27.61 -5.94
C LYS A 15 -3.90 27.51 -5.58
N VAL A 16 -4.44 26.30 -5.58
CA VAL A 16 -5.87 26.07 -5.30
C VAL A 16 -6.18 26.28 -3.81
N VAL A 17 -5.35 25.73 -2.92
CA VAL A 17 -5.50 25.88 -1.46
C VAL A 17 -5.48 27.35 -1.05
N LEU A 18 -4.50 28.12 -1.53
CA LEU A 18 -4.40 29.55 -1.24
C LEU A 18 -5.60 30.34 -1.78
N THR A 19 -6.11 29.97 -2.96
CA THR A 19 -7.28 30.63 -3.54
C THR A 19 -8.55 30.37 -2.72
N LEU A 20 -8.78 29.12 -2.32
CA LEU A 20 -9.92 28.75 -1.47
C LEU A 20 -9.81 29.36 -0.07
N ALA A 21 -8.62 29.38 0.52
CA ALA A 21 -8.36 30.02 1.81
C ALA A 21 -8.65 31.54 1.75
N ALA A 22 -8.16 32.23 0.71
CA ALA A 22 -8.45 33.65 0.52
C ALA A 22 -9.96 33.92 0.35
N PHE A 23 -10.66 33.05 -0.38
CA PHE A 23 -12.12 33.12 -0.53
C PHE A 23 -12.83 32.93 0.81
N ALA A 24 -12.44 31.93 1.60
CA ALA A 24 -13.00 31.66 2.92
C ALA A 24 -12.79 32.84 3.89
N VAL A 25 -11.61 33.47 3.89
CA VAL A 25 -11.32 34.65 4.73
C VAL A 25 -12.19 35.85 4.32
N LYS A 26 -12.38 36.07 3.02
CA LYS A 26 -13.14 37.23 2.52
C LYS A 26 -14.65 37.10 2.68
N PHE A 27 -15.20 35.90 2.52
CA PHE A 27 -16.65 35.69 2.48
C PHE A 27 -17.18 34.84 3.63
N GLY A 28 -16.32 34.22 4.43
CA GLY A 28 -16.71 33.39 5.58
C GLY A 28 -17.43 34.17 6.68
N GLU A 29 -17.02 35.41 6.95
CA GLU A 29 -17.71 36.28 7.92
C GLU A 29 -19.16 36.55 7.48
N PHE A 30 -19.36 36.90 6.21
CA PHE A 30 -20.68 37.11 5.64
C PHE A 30 -21.56 35.86 5.76
N TRP A 31 -20.99 34.72 5.44
CA TRP A 31 -21.66 33.43 5.53
C TRP A 31 -22.10 33.11 6.96
N LEU A 32 -21.21 33.31 7.94
CA LEU A 32 -21.48 33.09 9.36
C LEU A 32 -22.59 34.02 9.88
N ILE A 33 -22.53 35.31 9.52
CA ILE A 33 -23.56 36.30 9.89
C ILE A 33 -24.91 35.92 9.28
N SER A 34 -24.96 35.49 8.02
CA SER A 34 -26.20 35.09 7.37
C SER A 34 -26.84 33.86 8.00
N GLN A 35 -26.05 32.89 8.49
CA GLN A 35 -26.57 31.70 9.15
C GLN A 35 -27.11 31.99 10.55
N LEU A 36 -26.41 32.82 11.30
CA LEU A 36 -26.73 33.12 12.70
C LEU A 36 -27.74 34.27 12.85
N PHE A 37 -28.16 34.88 11.73
CA PHE A 37 -29.03 36.04 11.74
C PHE A 37 -30.34 35.81 12.50
N THR A 38 -30.98 34.65 12.38
CA THR A 38 -32.28 34.41 13.05
C THR A 38 -32.12 34.05 14.53
N SER A 39 -31.01 33.41 14.90
CA SER A 39 -30.79 32.78 16.21
C SER A 39 -29.89 33.56 17.17
N ASN A 40 -29.08 34.51 16.69
CA ASN A 40 -28.07 35.19 17.51
C ASN A 40 -28.22 36.73 17.45
N SER A 41 -28.39 37.36 18.62
CA SER A 41 -28.58 38.82 18.74
C SER A 41 -27.35 39.63 18.30
N LEU A 42 -26.14 39.15 18.58
CA LEU A 42 -24.90 39.78 18.14
C LEU A 42 -24.74 39.70 16.61
N ALA A 43 -25.08 38.57 16.00
CA ALA A 43 -25.11 38.44 14.54
C ALA A 43 -26.13 39.38 13.90
N LYS A 44 -27.30 39.59 14.53
CA LYS A 44 -28.29 40.60 14.10
C LYS A 44 -27.71 42.02 14.16
N SER A 45 -27.10 42.41 15.28
CA SER A 45 -26.47 43.73 15.43
C SER A 45 -25.32 43.94 14.45
N MET A 46 -24.48 42.92 14.23
CA MET A 46 -23.39 42.96 13.25
C MET A 46 -23.90 43.06 11.81
N ALA A 47 -24.98 42.35 11.47
CA ALA A 47 -25.63 42.45 10.16
C ALA A 47 -26.18 43.87 9.92
N LEU A 48 -26.84 44.47 10.92
CA LEU A 48 -27.35 45.84 10.86
C LEU A 48 -26.24 46.89 10.69
N LEU A 49 -25.11 46.72 11.39
CA LEU A 49 -23.96 47.62 11.32
C LEU A 49 -23.19 47.52 10.00
N LYS A 50 -23.02 46.29 9.47
CA LYS A 50 -22.19 46.06 8.29
C LYS A 50 -22.98 46.02 6.98
N ARG A 51 -24.24 45.55 6.94
CA ARG A 51 -24.99 45.25 5.68
C ARG A 51 -26.54 45.27 5.82
N PRO A 52 -27.24 46.36 5.45
CA PRO A 52 -28.69 46.48 5.62
C PRO A 52 -29.56 45.68 4.63
N ALA A 53 -29.05 45.18 3.49
CA ALA A 53 -29.87 44.65 2.39
C ALA A 53 -30.38 43.19 2.58
N ILE A 54 -29.83 42.43 3.52
CA ILE A 54 -30.11 40.99 3.68
C ILE A 54 -31.27 40.74 4.67
N LEU A 55 -31.73 41.79 5.34
CA LEU A 55 -32.57 41.74 6.54
C LEU A 55 -33.98 41.14 6.32
N GLY A 56 -34.47 41.05 5.07
CA GLY A 56 -35.84 40.62 4.75
C GLY A 56 -36.02 39.24 4.10
N ASN A 57 -34.96 38.60 3.60
CA ASN A 57 -35.11 37.53 2.58
C ASN A 57 -34.38 36.21 2.87
N SER A 58 -34.09 35.89 4.14
CA SER A 58 -33.28 34.71 4.50
C SER A 58 -33.87 33.37 4.02
N GLN A 59 -35.20 33.25 3.96
CA GLN A 59 -35.86 32.03 3.49
C GLN A 59 -35.77 31.86 1.97
N THR A 60 -35.84 32.96 1.20
CA THR A 60 -35.77 32.97 -0.27
C THR A 60 -34.34 32.72 -0.78
N LEU A 61 -33.32 33.12 -0.02
CA LEU A 61 -31.90 32.93 -0.37
C LEU A 61 -31.33 31.57 0.04
N LYS A 62 -32.07 30.80 0.84
CA LYS A 62 -31.63 29.48 1.34
C LYS A 62 -31.25 28.50 0.21
N PRO A 63 -32.06 28.30 -0.85
CA PRO A 63 -31.71 27.39 -1.94
C PRO A 63 -30.43 27.81 -2.68
N TYR A 64 -30.21 29.12 -2.84
CA TYR A 64 -29.02 29.68 -3.44
C TYR A 64 -27.77 29.37 -2.60
N PHE A 65 -27.85 29.59 -1.28
CA PHE A 65 -26.75 29.25 -0.37
C PHE A 65 -26.50 27.74 -0.31
N ASP A 66 -27.53 26.91 -0.30
CA ASP A 66 -27.35 25.46 -0.32
C ASP A 66 -26.65 25.00 -1.62
N ALA A 67 -27.00 25.56 -2.77
CA ALA A 67 -26.33 25.31 -4.05
C ALA A 67 -24.86 25.79 -4.05
N LEU A 68 -24.59 26.97 -3.49
CA LEU A 68 -23.24 27.51 -3.36
C LEU A 68 -22.37 26.64 -2.43
N ARG A 69 -22.92 26.19 -1.30
CA ARG A 69 -22.25 25.24 -0.38
C ARG A 69 -21.90 23.95 -1.10
N LYS A 70 -22.86 23.35 -1.84
CA LYS A 70 -22.63 22.12 -2.60
C LYS A 70 -21.48 22.29 -3.58
N ARG A 71 -21.42 23.42 -4.30
CA ARG A 71 -20.33 23.73 -5.23
C ARG A 71 -18.99 23.93 -4.53
N ILE A 72 -18.95 24.66 -3.40
CA ILE A 72 -17.72 24.85 -2.62
C ILE A 72 -17.18 23.51 -2.13
N ASN A 73 -18.05 22.65 -1.57
CA ASN A 73 -17.66 21.31 -1.14
C ASN A 73 -17.12 20.47 -2.31
N ALA A 74 -17.76 20.53 -3.48
CA ALA A 74 -17.25 19.84 -4.66
C ALA A 74 -15.87 20.35 -5.09
N MET A 75 -15.60 21.66 -4.99
CA MET A 75 -14.27 22.23 -5.24
C MET A 75 -13.23 21.78 -4.21
N ILE A 76 -13.61 21.64 -2.93
CA ILE A 76 -12.73 21.14 -1.85
C ILE A 76 -12.33 19.70 -2.15
N ASN A 77 -13.28 18.82 -2.47
CA ASN A 77 -13.01 17.42 -2.79
C ASN A 77 -12.03 17.28 -3.98
N VAL A 78 -12.20 18.11 -5.02
CA VAL A 78 -11.25 18.15 -6.14
C VAL A 78 -9.87 18.65 -5.69
N THR A 79 -9.83 19.63 -4.79
CA THR A 79 -8.58 20.20 -4.25
C THR A 79 -7.80 19.15 -3.46
N GLU A 80 -8.46 18.37 -2.60
CA GLU A 80 -7.85 17.28 -1.84
C GLU A 80 -7.18 16.27 -2.77
N CYS A 81 -7.88 15.83 -3.83
CA CYS A 81 -7.28 14.95 -4.83
C CYS A 81 -6.08 15.58 -5.57
N ILE A 82 -6.16 16.88 -5.90
CA ILE A 82 -5.03 17.58 -6.53
C ILE A 82 -3.82 17.60 -5.59
N VAL A 83 -4.03 17.90 -4.31
CA VAL A 83 -2.95 17.95 -3.31
C VAL A 83 -2.30 16.58 -3.20
N GLU A 84 -3.08 15.51 -2.99
CA GLU A 84 -2.57 14.14 -2.94
C GLU A 84 -1.75 13.77 -4.18
N LEU A 85 -2.25 14.11 -5.38
CA LEU A 85 -1.55 13.85 -6.64
C LEU A 85 -0.23 14.63 -6.77
N THR A 86 -0.18 15.87 -6.28
CA THR A 86 1.02 16.71 -6.32
C THR A 86 2.07 16.34 -5.27
N GLU A 87 1.66 15.63 -4.22
CA GLU A 87 2.55 15.18 -3.13
C GLU A 87 3.07 13.74 -3.34
N LEU A 88 2.73 13.07 -4.43
CA LEU A 88 3.24 11.74 -4.73
C LEU A 88 4.78 11.73 -4.87
N PRO A 89 5.49 10.75 -4.27
CA PRO A 89 6.94 10.64 -4.33
C PRO A 89 7.48 10.59 -5.76
N SER A 90 8.26 11.61 -6.15
CA SER A 90 8.85 11.73 -7.49
C SER A 90 9.85 10.63 -7.83
N LYS A 91 10.42 9.97 -6.82
CA LYS A 91 11.35 8.83 -7.01
C LYS A 91 10.73 7.70 -7.82
N TYR A 92 9.45 7.40 -7.60
CA TYR A 92 8.78 6.25 -8.21
C TYR A 92 7.89 6.64 -9.40
N ILE A 93 7.44 7.90 -9.45
CA ILE A 93 6.74 8.45 -10.59
C ILE A 93 7.40 9.76 -11.03
N PRO A 94 8.24 9.73 -12.08
CA PRO A 94 8.71 10.95 -12.70
C PRO A 94 7.54 11.77 -13.23
N ILE A 95 7.57 13.09 -13.02
CA ILE A 95 6.52 14.02 -13.47
C ILE A 95 6.36 14.00 -15.00
N ASP A 96 7.43 13.68 -15.72
CA ASP A 96 7.49 13.71 -17.18
C ASP A 96 7.03 12.39 -17.83
N GLU A 97 6.82 11.34 -17.05
CA GLU A 97 6.39 10.02 -17.55
C GLU A 97 4.90 9.74 -17.28
N PRO A 98 4.20 9.02 -18.18
CA PRO A 98 2.89 8.46 -17.87
C PRO A 98 2.98 7.52 -16.65
N PRO A 99 1.97 7.50 -15.76
CA PRO A 99 0.67 8.16 -15.86
C PRO A 99 0.62 9.61 -15.32
N LEU A 100 1.71 10.15 -14.78
CA LEU A 100 1.67 11.44 -14.08
C LEU A 100 1.72 12.64 -15.03
N SER A 101 2.42 12.53 -16.17
CA SER A 101 2.43 13.60 -17.18
C SER A 101 1.04 13.89 -17.76
N THR A 102 0.24 12.85 -18.03
CA THR A 102 -1.16 12.98 -18.46
C THR A 102 -2.06 13.48 -17.33
N THR A 103 -1.79 13.04 -16.10
CA THR A 103 -2.51 13.50 -14.90
C THR A 103 -2.24 14.98 -14.63
N MET A 104 -1.03 15.49 -14.91
CA MET A 104 -0.67 16.89 -14.73
C MET A 104 -1.50 17.83 -15.62
N ALA A 105 -1.84 17.43 -16.85
CA ALA A 105 -2.75 18.20 -17.70
C ALA A 105 -4.14 18.34 -17.06
N HIS A 106 -4.65 17.26 -16.44
CA HIS A 106 -5.91 17.28 -15.72
C HIS A 106 -5.84 18.12 -14.43
N ILE A 107 -4.73 18.05 -13.68
CA ILE A 107 -4.49 18.91 -12.50
C ILE A 107 -4.52 20.38 -12.88
N ARG A 108 -3.82 20.77 -13.96
CA ARG A 108 -3.78 22.15 -14.46
C ARG A 108 -5.16 22.65 -14.85
N SER A 109 -5.91 21.84 -15.61
CA SER A 109 -7.28 22.15 -16.02
C SER A 109 -8.24 22.29 -14.83
N ALA A 110 -8.17 21.36 -13.87
CA ALA A 110 -8.98 21.40 -12.65
C ALA A 110 -8.64 22.62 -11.79
N THR A 111 -7.35 22.92 -11.61
CA THR A 111 -6.89 24.13 -10.90
C THR A 111 -7.45 25.40 -11.54
N PHE A 112 -7.36 25.49 -12.87
CA PHE A 112 -7.93 26.60 -13.62
C PHE A 112 -9.44 26.74 -13.40
N CYS A 113 -10.14 25.62 -13.45
CA CYS A 113 -11.58 25.58 -13.23
C CYS A 113 -11.95 26.05 -11.82
N ILE A 114 -11.26 25.58 -10.77
CA ILE A 114 -11.53 25.99 -9.39
C ILE A 114 -11.30 27.48 -9.20
N ILE A 115 -10.13 28.00 -9.61
CA ILE A 115 -9.80 29.42 -9.44
C ILE A 115 -10.83 30.31 -10.16
N SER A 116 -11.19 29.95 -11.39
CA SER A 116 -12.21 30.70 -12.16
C SER A 116 -13.57 30.67 -11.46
N ASN A 117 -13.97 29.51 -10.93
CA ASN A 117 -15.25 29.37 -10.23
C ASN A 117 -15.27 30.09 -8.88
N VAL A 118 -14.15 30.15 -8.16
CA VAL A 118 -14.00 30.96 -6.94
C VAL A 118 -14.17 32.45 -7.24
N VAL A 119 -13.56 32.95 -8.32
CA VAL A 119 -13.74 34.34 -8.77
C VAL A 119 -15.19 34.64 -9.12
N THR A 120 -15.86 33.73 -9.83
CA THR A 120 -17.30 33.86 -10.11
C THR A 120 -18.13 33.89 -8.84
N CYS A 121 -17.88 33.00 -7.88
CA CYS A 121 -18.58 33.02 -6.58
C CYS A 121 -18.34 34.33 -5.84
N ALA A 122 -17.10 34.84 -5.83
CA ALA A 122 -16.77 36.11 -5.19
C ALA A 122 -17.54 37.28 -5.81
N ARG A 123 -17.64 37.32 -7.15
CA ARG A 123 -18.44 38.33 -7.87
C ARG A 123 -19.92 38.23 -7.50
N GLN A 124 -20.48 37.03 -7.48
CA GLN A 124 -21.89 36.81 -7.16
C GLN A 124 -22.21 37.22 -5.72
N ILE A 125 -21.37 36.82 -4.75
CA ILE A 125 -21.55 37.22 -3.34
C ILE A 125 -21.38 38.73 -3.17
N THR A 126 -20.45 39.36 -3.89
CA THR A 126 -20.26 40.82 -3.83
C THR A 126 -21.47 41.56 -4.41
N GLY A 127 -22.01 41.09 -5.54
CA GLY A 127 -23.25 41.64 -6.12
C GLY A 127 -24.45 41.51 -5.17
N LEU A 128 -24.54 40.40 -4.43
CA LEU A 128 -25.55 40.21 -3.37
C LEU A 128 -25.40 41.18 -2.20
N VAL A 129 -24.17 41.59 -1.90
CA VAL A 129 -23.87 42.54 -0.83
C VAL A 129 -24.15 43.97 -1.26
N GLU A 130 -24.02 44.28 -2.55
CA GLU A 130 -24.12 45.64 -3.10
C GLU A 130 -25.51 45.99 -3.67
N MET A 131 -26.30 45.03 -4.19
CA MET A 131 -27.59 45.31 -4.80
C MET A 131 -28.75 45.46 -3.80
N ARG A 132 -29.57 46.51 -4.02
CA ARG A 132 -30.72 46.89 -3.19
C ARG A 132 -32.10 46.43 -3.71
N HIS A 133 -32.29 46.02 -4.96
CA HIS A 133 -33.57 45.47 -5.46
C HIS A 133 -33.37 44.74 -6.81
N GLU A 134 -33.78 43.46 -6.88
CA GLU A 134 -34.49 42.76 -7.97
C GLU A 134 -34.29 41.24 -7.80
N PHE A 135 -35.36 40.55 -7.40
CA PHE A 135 -35.36 39.15 -6.97
C PHE A 135 -35.59 38.05 -8.05
N PRO A 136 -35.86 38.31 -9.35
CA PRO A 136 -36.24 37.22 -10.26
C PRO A 136 -35.07 36.37 -10.77
N THR A 137 -33.81 36.73 -10.51
CA THR A 137 -32.60 36.08 -11.09
C THR A 137 -32.06 34.86 -10.31
N PHE A 138 -32.51 34.64 -9.07
CA PHE A 138 -31.89 33.66 -8.16
C PHE A 138 -32.11 32.19 -8.53
N THR A 139 -33.22 31.85 -9.18
CA THR A 139 -33.50 30.48 -9.61
C THR A 139 -32.58 30.05 -10.75
N SER A 140 -32.36 30.91 -11.75
CA SER A 140 -31.38 30.67 -12.82
C SER A 140 -29.96 30.54 -12.27
N GLU A 141 -29.58 31.41 -11.32
CA GLU A 141 -28.24 31.34 -10.71
C GLU A 141 -28.04 30.09 -9.84
N ALA A 142 -29.07 29.62 -9.13
CA ALA A 142 -29.02 28.36 -8.37
C ALA A 142 -28.89 27.13 -9.28
N TRP A 143 -29.55 27.14 -10.44
CA TRP A 143 -29.40 26.11 -11.48
C TRP A 143 -27.97 26.07 -12.03
N ASP A 144 -27.38 27.23 -12.33
CA ASP A 144 -25.99 27.34 -12.80
C ASP A 144 -24.98 26.86 -11.74
N LEU A 145 -25.22 27.17 -10.47
CA LEU A 145 -24.43 26.68 -9.34
C LEU A 145 -24.48 25.16 -9.22
N SER A 146 -25.68 24.57 -9.36
CA SER A 146 -25.87 23.11 -9.27
C SER A 146 -25.23 22.36 -10.45
N THR A 147 -25.34 22.91 -11.65
CA THR A 147 -24.73 22.35 -12.88
C THR A 147 -23.21 22.37 -12.77
N SER A 148 -22.66 23.48 -12.26
CA SER A 148 -21.22 23.58 -11.97
C SER A 148 -20.77 22.63 -10.87
N ALA A 149 -21.57 22.38 -9.83
CA ALA A 149 -21.23 21.41 -8.79
C ALA A 149 -21.11 19.99 -9.36
N ASN A 150 -22.03 19.59 -10.25
CA ASN A 150 -21.97 18.29 -10.93
C ASN A 150 -20.72 18.17 -11.82
N LYS A 151 -20.30 19.27 -12.48
CA LYS A 151 -19.03 19.31 -13.22
C LYS A 151 -17.83 19.03 -12.32
N PHE A 152 -17.80 19.59 -11.10
CA PHE A 152 -16.73 19.31 -10.14
C PHE A 152 -16.77 17.88 -9.61
N SER A 153 -17.96 17.30 -9.40
CA SER A 153 -18.08 15.87 -9.07
C SER A 153 -17.48 14.99 -10.16
N SER A 154 -17.75 15.26 -11.43
CA SER A 154 -17.16 14.51 -12.55
C SER A 154 -15.63 14.68 -12.64
N ILE A 155 -15.12 15.90 -12.39
CA ILE A 155 -13.67 16.14 -12.31
C ILE A 155 -13.06 15.34 -11.14
N HIS A 156 -13.73 15.29 -9.99
CA HIS A 156 -13.26 14.57 -8.82
C HIS A 156 -13.17 13.06 -9.09
N GLU A 157 -14.22 12.46 -9.65
CA GLU A 157 -14.23 11.03 -10.03
C GLU A 157 -13.07 10.71 -10.99
N HIS A 158 -12.86 11.55 -12.01
CA HIS A 158 -11.76 11.35 -12.95
C HIS A 158 -10.39 11.45 -12.29
N LEU A 159 -10.18 12.44 -11.40
CA LEU A 159 -8.91 12.58 -10.68
C LEU A 159 -8.67 11.45 -9.68
N GLN A 160 -9.71 10.92 -9.05
CA GLN A 160 -9.61 9.76 -8.15
C GLN A 160 -9.17 8.50 -8.91
N ILE A 161 -9.73 8.25 -10.09
CA ILE A 161 -9.29 7.13 -10.95
C ILE A 161 -7.80 7.29 -11.29
N ARG A 162 -7.38 8.51 -11.67
CA ARG A 162 -5.97 8.78 -11.99
C ARG A 162 -5.05 8.59 -10.79
N LEU A 163 -5.47 9.03 -9.60
CA LEU A 163 -4.74 8.84 -8.35
C LEU A 163 -4.55 7.35 -8.04
N LEU A 164 -5.60 6.54 -8.21
CA LEU A 164 -5.52 5.09 -8.04
C LEU A 164 -4.51 4.47 -9.02
N THR A 165 -4.61 4.80 -10.31
CA THR A 165 -3.66 4.32 -11.32
C THR A 165 -2.22 4.71 -11.01
N CYS A 166 -1.98 5.93 -10.52
CA CYS A 166 -0.64 6.35 -10.10
C CYS A 166 -0.12 5.53 -8.92
N LYS A 167 -0.97 5.31 -7.89
CA LYS A 167 -0.62 4.49 -6.71
C LYS A 167 -0.33 3.03 -7.11
N GLU A 168 -1.11 2.45 -8.02
CA GLU A 168 -0.87 1.09 -8.54
C GLU A 168 0.46 0.99 -9.30
N HIS A 169 0.74 1.94 -10.19
CA HIS A 169 1.99 1.99 -10.93
C HIS A 169 3.21 2.13 -10.02
N MET A 170 3.12 2.98 -8.99
CA MET A 170 4.15 3.10 -7.95
C MET A 170 4.40 1.78 -7.23
N ASN A 171 3.33 1.16 -6.76
CA ASN A 171 3.43 -0.10 -6.01
C ASN A 171 4.07 -1.18 -6.89
N GLY A 172 3.75 -1.21 -8.19
CA GLY A 172 4.38 -2.09 -9.17
C GLY A 172 5.88 -1.85 -9.33
N LYS A 173 6.32 -0.61 -9.55
CA LYS A 173 7.75 -0.25 -9.64
C LYS A 173 8.49 -0.56 -8.34
N MET A 174 7.93 -0.20 -7.19
CA MET A 174 8.52 -0.45 -5.88
C MET A 174 8.65 -1.95 -5.58
N LEU A 175 7.68 -2.76 -6.00
CA LEU A 175 7.75 -4.22 -5.92
C LEU A 175 8.87 -4.79 -6.80
N MET A 176 9.03 -4.28 -8.02
CA MET A 176 10.07 -4.71 -8.96
C MET A 176 11.47 -4.38 -8.43
N GLU A 177 11.69 -3.15 -7.95
CA GLU A 177 12.96 -2.78 -7.31
C GLU A 177 13.28 -3.67 -6.11
N ALA A 178 12.31 -3.90 -5.22
CA ALA A 178 12.50 -4.75 -4.06
C ALA A 178 12.76 -6.22 -4.45
N PHE A 179 12.18 -6.71 -5.55
CA PHE A 179 12.43 -8.04 -6.10
C PHE A 179 13.85 -8.17 -6.63
N GLU A 180 14.31 -7.21 -7.45
CA GLU A 180 15.67 -7.21 -8.00
C GLU A 180 16.72 -7.05 -6.89
N ASP A 181 16.45 -6.20 -5.89
CA ASP A 181 17.30 -6.06 -4.71
C ASP A 181 17.42 -7.36 -3.92
N PHE A 182 16.31 -8.08 -3.74
CA PHE A 182 16.32 -9.38 -3.06
C PHE A 182 17.07 -10.43 -3.88
N LYS A 183 16.78 -10.53 -5.18
CA LYS A 183 17.46 -11.43 -6.13
C LYS A 183 18.98 -11.22 -6.12
N ARG A 184 19.42 -9.98 -6.28
CA ARG A 184 20.84 -9.61 -6.19
C ARG A 184 21.44 -9.99 -4.84
N THR A 185 20.72 -9.78 -3.74
CA THR A 185 21.21 -10.11 -2.40
C THR A 185 21.42 -11.61 -2.20
N ILE A 186 20.55 -12.45 -2.77
CA ILE A 186 20.64 -13.91 -2.59
C ILE A 186 21.61 -14.58 -3.56
N GLU A 187 21.82 -14.01 -4.74
CA GLU A 187 22.79 -14.50 -5.72
C GLU A 187 24.23 -14.10 -5.38
N THR A 188 24.42 -12.98 -4.67
CA THR A 188 25.75 -12.53 -4.25
C THR A 188 26.20 -13.23 -2.96
N PRO A 189 27.46 -13.74 -2.90
CA PRO A 189 28.00 -14.32 -1.66
C PRO A 189 27.98 -13.31 -0.52
N GLN A 190 27.43 -13.71 0.63
CA GLN A 190 27.41 -12.89 1.84
C GLN A 190 28.46 -13.39 2.85
N VAL A 191 28.83 -12.52 3.80
CA VAL A 191 29.74 -12.88 4.92
C VAL A 191 29.12 -13.98 5.79
N ASP A 192 27.80 -13.91 6.00
CA ASP A 192 26.98 -14.93 6.62
C ASP A 192 25.54 -14.88 6.07
N ASN A 193 24.76 -15.90 6.35
CA ASN A 193 23.37 -16.06 5.90
C ASN A 193 22.37 -15.05 6.49
N LEU A 194 22.77 -14.22 7.46
CA LEU A 194 21.86 -13.43 8.28
C LEU A 194 21.19 -12.31 7.48
N LYS A 195 21.88 -11.66 6.54
CA LYS A 195 21.28 -10.62 5.68
C LYS A 195 20.12 -11.17 4.83
N ILE A 196 20.29 -12.36 4.27
CA ILE A 196 19.27 -13.03 3.44
C ILE A 196 18.09 -13.45 4.31
N LEU A 197 18.37 -14.08 5.46
CA LEU A 197 17.32 -14.49 6.39
C LEU A 197 16.55 -13.28 6.96
N GLN A 198 17.21 -12.16 7.27
CA GLN A 198 16.52 -10.93 7.70
C GLN A 198 15.67 -10.29 6.60
N ASN A 199 16.03 -10.45 5.33
CA ASN A 199 15.20 -9.98 4.23
C ASN A 199 13.89 -10.79 4.12
N ILE A 200 13.93 -12.08 4.46
CA ILE A 200 12.77 -12.98 4.46
C ILE A 200 11.95 -12.82 5.75
N PHE A 201 12.60 -12.92 6.91
CA PHE A 201 11.97 -13.05 8.23
C PHE A 201 11.86 -11.74 9.01
N GLY A 202 12.54 -10.66 8.58
CA GLY A 202 12.67 -9.43 9.35
C GLY A 202 13.75 -9.51 10.43
N LYS A 203 13.89 -8.43 11.22
CA LYS A 203 14.88 -8.31 12.30
C LYS A 203 14.34 -8.65 13.69
N GLU A 204 13.02 -8.73 13.81
CA GLU A 204 12.31 -8.98 15.06
C GLU A 204 12.29 -10.48 15.42
N GLU A 205 11.80 -10.81 16.62
CA GLU A 205 11.60 -12.19 17.09
C GLU A 205 10.40 -12.84 16.42
N ASN A 206 10.55 -13.11 15.13
CA ASN A 206 9.49 -13.61 14.27
C ASN A 206 9.45 -15.13 14.13
N LEU A 207 10.31 -15.86 14.84
CA LEU A 207 10.35 -17.32 14.83
C LEU A 207 9.96 -17.90 16.18
N PHE A 208 9.31 -19.05 16.14
CA PHE A 208 9.18 -19.96 17.27
C PHE A 208 10.21 -21.09 17.13
N ASN A 209 10.91 -21.38 18.22
CA ASN A 209 11.75 -22.56 18.30
C ASN A 209 10.89 -23.84 18.50
N PRO A 210 11.50 -25.04 18.51
CA PRO A 210 10.78 -26.28 18.76
C PRO A 210 9.98 -26.28 20.08
N ASP A 211 10.50 -25.62 21.13
CA ASP A 211 9.86 -25.45 22.44
C ASP A 211 8.78 -24.33 22.48
N LYS A 212 8.43 -23.77 21.32
CA LYS A 212 7.43 -22.69 21.12
C LYS A 212 7.76 -21.37 21.81
N THR A 213 9.04 -21.14 22.10
CA THR A 213 9.56 -19.86 22.57
C THR A 213 9.91 -18.96 21.38
N LYS A 214 9.62 -17.66 21.50
CA LYS A 214 10.00 -16.68 20.48
C LYS A 214 11.52 -16.51 20.45
N VAL A 215 12.08 -16.50 19.25
CA VAL A 215 13.51 -16.34 19.03
C VAL A 215 13.79 -15.44 17.85
N SER A 216 14.91 -14.71 17.92
CA SER A 216 15.43 -13.94 16.79
C SER A 216 16.05 -14.85 15.74
N ILE A 217 15.95 -14.45 14.46
CA ILE A 217 16.60 -15.13 13.33
C ILE A 217 18.13 -15.27 13.49
N ASN A 218 18.74 -14.46 14.36
CA ASN A 218 20.18 -14.49 14.63
C ASN A 218 20.69 -15.85 15.12
N VAL A 219 19.84 -16.71 15.69
CA VAL A 219 20.20 -18.08 16.11
C VAL A 219 20.60 -18.99 14.94
N MET A 220 20.24 -18.58 13.71
CA MET A 220 20.54 -19.30 12.46
C MET A 220 21.88 -18.89 11.83
N ARG A 221 22.57 -17.91 12.42
CA ARG A 221 23.79 -17.33 11.87
C ARG A 221 24.85 -18.41 11.64
N ARG A 222 25.40 -18.45 10.41
CA ARG A 222 26.45 -19.41 9.99
C ARG A 222 26.06 -20.89 10.10
N LYS A 223 24.77 -21.21 10.19
CA LYS A 223 24.25 -22.58 10.08
C LYS A 223 23.80 -22.87 8.65
N HIS A 224 23.75 -24.14 8.28
CA HIS A 224 22.95 -24.56 7.13
C HIS A 224 21.46 -24.41 7.49
N VAL A 225 20.69 -23.79 6.61
CA VAL A 225 19.26 -23.55 6.84
C VAL A 225 18.46 -24.14 5.71
N LEU A 226 17.49 -24.98 6.04
CA LEU A 226 16.49 -25.46 5.09
C LEU A 226 15.20 -24.68 5.31
N LEU A 227 14.76 -23.97 4.27
CA LEU A 227 13.46 -23.30 4.25
C LEU A 227 12.43 -24.30 3.73
N LEU A 228 11.63 -24.87 4.63
CA LEU A 228 10.49 -25.71 4.27
C LEU A 228 9.33 -24.79 3.90
N ILE A 229 9.08 -24.64 2.62
CA ILE A 229 8.05 -23.75 2.07
C ILE A 229 6.86 -24.59 1.62
N SER A 230 5.68 -24.27 2.11
CA SER A 230 4.45 -24.99 1.76
C SER A 230 3.24 -24.08 1.79
N ASP A 231 2.13 -24.56 1.24
CA ASP A 231 0.81 -24.07 1.64
C ASP A 231 0.39 -24.73 2.98
N LEU A 232 -0.89 -24.64 3.34
CA LEU A 232 -1.41 -25.29 4.56
C LEU A 232 -1.82 -26.75 4.32
N ASP A 233 -1.64 -27.30 3.13
CA ASP A 233 -2.10 -28.63 2.74
C ASP A 233 -0.98 -29.68 2.76
N ILE A 234 0.19 -29.34 3.33
CA ILE A 234 1.25 -30.30 3.63
C ILE A 234 0.73 -31.45 4.51
N SER A 235 1.00 -32.69 4.09
CA SER A 235 0.48 -33.88 4.78
C SER A 235 1.23 -34.16 6.09
N GLN A 236 0.58 -34.83 7.04
CA GLN A 236 1.26 -35.24 8.27
C GLN A 236 2.33 -36.29 8.00
N GLU A 237 2.12 -37.15 6.99
CA GLU A 237 3.06 -38.16 6.54
C GLU A 237 4.37 -37.53 6.06
N GLU A 238 4.28 -36.50 5.20
CA GLU A 238 5.46 -35.74 4.75
C GLU A 238 6.22 -35.10 5.93
N ILE A 239 5.48 -34.50 6.87
CA ILE A 239 6.10 -33.91 8.07
C ILE A 239 6.82 -34.98 8.91
N ARG A 240 6.21 -36.15 9.10
CA ARG A 240 6.80 -37.26 9.87
C ARG A 240 8.06 -37.80 9.22
N VAL A 241 8.07 -37.97 7.89
CA VAL A 241 9.26 -38.42 7.16
C VAL A 241 10.41 -37.43 7.35
N LEU A 242 10.15 -36.13 7.19
CA LEU A 242 11.15 -35.09 7.40
C LEU A 242 11.61 -35.02 8.85
N GLU A 243 10.71 -35.25 9.82
CA GLU A 243 11.03 -35.25 11.24
C GLU A 243 12.02 -36.35 11.61
N VAL A 244 11.88 -37.55 11.04
CA VAL A 244 12.83 -38.66 11.26
C VAL A 244 14.23 -38.27 10.79
N VAL A 245 14.34 -37.72 9.58
CA VAL A 245 15.63 -37.25 9.04
C VAL A 245 16.21 -36.12 9.89
N TYR A 246 15.38 -35.16 10.27
CA TYR A 246 15.77 -34.02 11.09
C TYR A 246 16.26 -34.44 12.47
N LYS A 247 15.58 -35.34 13.17
CA LYS A 247 16.01 -35.84 14.49
C LYS A 247 17.33 -36.61 14.41
N ALA A 248 17.53 -37.39 13.35
CA ALA A 248 18.76 -38.14 13.13
C ALA A 248 20.00 -37.23 12.89
N ARG A 249 19.81 -35.94 12.56
CA ARG A 249 20.92 -35.02 12.24
C ARG A 249 21.93 -34.87 13.39
N VAL A 250 21.43 -34.89 14.63
CA VAL A 250 22.24 -34.74 15.84
C VAL A 250 23.19 -35.93 15.97
N SER A 251 22.67 -37.14 15.77
CA SER A 251 23.48 -38.38 15.78
C SER A 251 24.48 -38.42 14.63
N SER A 252 24.15 -37.84 13.47
CA SER A 252 25.05 -37.71 12.32
C SER A 252 26.06 -36.55 12.44
N GLY A 253 26.00 -35.74 13.51
CA GLY A 253 26.88 -34.58 13.71
C GLY A 253 26.66 -33.44 12.70
N HIS A 254 25.53 -33.40 12.00
CA HIS A 254 25.24 -32.36 11.02
C HIS A 254 24.59 -31.14 11.68
N ASN A 255 25.12 -29.95 11.36
CA ASN A 255 24.63 -28.69 11.91
C ASN A 255 23.78 -27.95 10.86
N TYR A 256 22.53 -28.39 10.73
CA TYR A 256 21.51 -27.67 9.97
C TYR A 256 20.21 -27.54 10.77
N GLU A 257 19.45 -26.49 10.46
CA GLU A 257 18.13 -26.24 11.03
C GLU A 257 17.10 -26.13 9.93
N ILE A 258 15.87 -26.53 10.22
CA ILE A 258 14.72 -26.34 9.33
C ILE A 258 13.91 -25.15 9.84
N ILE A 259 13.43 -24.30 8.94
CA ILE A 259 12.47 -23.24 9.22
C ILE A 259 11.27 -23.43 8.31
N TRP A 260 10.08 -23.60 8.89
CA TRP A 260 8.83 -23.67 8.13
C TRP A 260 8.32 -22.27 7.77
N LEU A 261 8.11 -22.05 6.47
CA LEU A 261 7.65 -20.81 5.87
C LEU A 261 6.36 -21.06 5.05
N PRO A 262 5.18 -20.94 5.68
CA PRO A 262 3.91 -21.01 4.97
C PRO A 262 3.73 -19.83 4.00
N ILE A 263 3.35 -20.14 2.75
CA ILE A 263 2.97 -19.14 1.74
C ILE A 263 1.49 -19.30 1.42
N VAL A 264 0.69 -18.40 1.97
CA VAL A 264 -0.76 -18.36 1.78
C VAL A 264 -1.22 -16.93 1.51
N ASP A 265 -2.39 -16.80 0.89
CA ASP A 265 -3.02 -15.49 0.70
C ASP A 265 -3.50 -14.93 2.06
N LYS A 266 -3.58 -13.60 2.17
CA LYS A 266 -3.91 -12.92 3.45
C LYS A 266 -5.25 -13.35 4.05
N THR A 267 -6.25 -13.62 3.21
CA THR A 267 -7.56 -14.11 3.65
C THR A 267 -7.44 -15.52 4.25
N ALA A 268 -6.75 -16.41 3.53
CA ALA A 268 -6.47 -17.78 3.98
C ALA A 268 -5.61 -17.83 5.24
N TRP A 269 -4.74 -16.85 5.49
CA TRP A 269 -3.99 -16.74 6.74
C TRP A 269 -4.92 -16.55 7.94
N ASN A 270 -5.82 -15.57 7.87
CA ASN A 270 -6.74 -15.23 8.96
C ASN A 270 -7.73 -16.37 9.26
N ASP A 271 -8.28 -16.97 8.21
CA ASP A 271 -9.22 -18.10 8.35
C ASP A 271 -8.49 -19.39 8.76
N GLY A 272 -7.22 -19.53 8.34
CA GLY A 272 -6.37 -20.69 8.57
C GLY A 272 -5.57 -20.70 9.88
N CYS A 273 -5.74 -19.70 10.76
CA CYS A 273 -4.96 -19.58 12.00
C CYS A 273 -4.96 -20.85 12.87
N GLN A 274 -6.10 -21.55 12.95
CA GLN A 274 -6.20 -22.82 13.67
C GLN A 274 -5.37 -23.92 12.98
N LYS A 275 -5.45 -24.04 11.66
CA LYS A 275 -4.70 -25.03 10.89
C LYS A 275 -3.19 -24.79 10.97
N ILE A 276 -2.78 -23.53 10.90
CA ILE A 276 -1.37 -23.11 11.12
C ILE A 276 -0.91 -23.57 12.50
N SER A 277 -1.70 -23.29 13.55
CA SER A 277 -1.35 -23.68 14.92
C SER A 277 -1.24 -25.20 15.09
N SER A 278 -2.12 -25.96 14.45
CA SER A 278 -2.09 -27.44 14.43
C SER A 278 -0.87 -27.99 13.69
N LEU A 279 -0.46 -27.39 12.57
CA LEU A 279 0.77 -27.77 11.88
C LEU A 279 2.01 -27.39 12.71
N GLN A 280 2.00 -26.21 13.33
CA GLN A 280 3.09 -25.77 14.19
C GLN A 280 3.28 -26.68 15.40
N SER A 281 2.22 -27.26 15.96
CA SER A 281 2.33 -28.13 17.15
C SER A 281 3.00 -29.47 16.87
N ILE A 282 2.86 -30.00 15.65
CA ILE A 282 3.48 -31.27 15.23
C ILE A 282 4.88 -31.11 14.65
N MET A 283 5.29 -29.88 14.29
CA MET A 283 6.63 -29.62 13.75
C MET A 283 7.67 -29.50 14.87
N SER A 284 8.75 -30.26 14.74
CA SER A 284 9.89 -30.29 15.68
C SER A 284 11.03 -29.33 15.33
N TRP A 285 10.83 -28.48 14.32
CA TRP A 285 11.76 -27.45 13.85
C TRP A 285 11.21 -26.04 14.06
N TYR A 286 11.92 -25.03 13.58
CA TYR A 286 11.53 -23.63 13.75
C TYR A 286 10.35 -23.28 12.85
N THR A 287 9.44 -22.45 13.34
CA THR A 287 8.26 -22.01 12.58
C THR A 287 8.11 -20.50 12.67
N VAL A 288 7.43 -19.88 11.72
CA VAL A 288 7.14 -18.44 11.78
C VAL A 288 6.08 -18.10 12.81
N SER A 289 6.20 -16.95 13.45
CA SER A 289 5.22 -16.47 14.42
C SER A 289 3.92 -16.00 13.75
N HIS A 290 2.83 -15.90 14.51
CA HIS A 290 1.54 -15.41 13.99
C HIS A 290 1.60 -13.96 13.47
N GLN A 291 2.52 -13.15 13.99
CA GLN A 291 2.70 -11.75 13.60
C GLN A 291 3.60 -11.59 12.36
N PHE A 292 4.20 -12.69 11.89
CA PHE A 292 5.11 -12.65 10.77
C PHE A 292 4.39 -12.29 9.47
N SER A 293 4.95 -11.32 8.73
CA SER A 293 4.50 -10.96 7.39
C SER A 293 5.68 -10.99 6.43
N ILE A 294 5.58 -11.87 5.43
CA ILE A 294 6.58 -11.97 4.37
C ILE A 294 6.39 -10.84 3.35
N LYS A 295 7.50 -10.21 2.94
CA LYS A 295 7.46 -9.13 1.96
C LYS A 295 6.97 -9.64 0.60
N PRO A 296 6.09 -8.90 -0.11
CA PRO A 296 5.57 -9.33 -1.41
C PRO A 296 6.64 -9.66 -2.45
N ALA A 297 7.76 -8.92 -2.45
CA ALA A 297 8.91 -9.18 -3.34
C ALA A 297 9.54 -10.57 -3.09
N VAL A 298 9.59 -11.01 -1.84
CA VAL A 298 10.11 -12.33 -1.47
C VAL A 298 9.12 -13.41 -1.90
N ILE A 299 7.80 -13.23 -1.69
CA ILE A 299 6.79 -14.18 -2.19
C ILE A 299 6.92 -14.36 -3.71
N LYS A 300 7.04 -13.24 -4.44
CA LYS A 300 7.23 -13.25 -5.89
C LYS A 300 8.48 -14.05 -6.28
N TYR A 301 9.60 -13.82 -5.61
CA TYR A 301 10.84 -14.58 -5.82
C TYR A 301 10.68 -16.09 -5.55
N ILE A 302 10.01 -16.45 -4.47
CA ILE A 302 9.77 -17.86 -4.13
C ILE A 302 8.92 -18.55 -5.21
N ARG A 303 7.91 -17.86 -5.74
CA ARG A 303 7.04 -18.41 -6.80
C ARG A 303 7.75 -18.48 -8.16
N GLU A 304 8.42 -17.41 -8.58
CA GLU A 304 8.99 -17.30 -9.93
C GLU A 304 10.37 -17.96 -10.07
N VAL A 305 11.21 -17.90 -9.03
CA VAL A 305 12.61 -18.36 -9.10
C VAL A 305 12.80 -19.71 -8.40
N TRP A 306 12.22 -19.90 -7.22
CA TRP A 306 12.26 -21.20 -6.54
C TRP A 306 11.17 -22.17 -7.01
N GLY A 307 10.23 -21.70 -7.83
CA GLY A 307 9.21 -22.54 -8.46
C GLY A 307 8.14 -23.06 -7.51
N PHE A 308 7.91 -22.40 -6.37
CA PHE A 308 6.82 -22.78 -5.47
C PHE A 308 5.46 -22.43 -6.09
N VAL A 309 4.59 -23.43 -6.19
CA VAL A 309 3.21 -23.26 -6.67
C VAL A 309 2.20 -23.69 -5.61
N LYS A 310 2.25 -24.95 -5.19
CA LYS A 310 1.41 -25.53 -4.12
C LYS A 310 2.15 -26.62 -3.36
N LYS A 311 2.79 -27.53 -4.11
CA LYS A 311 3.59 -28.61 -3.52
C LYS A 311 4.70 -28.03 -2.62
N PRO A 312 4.94 -28.64 -1.45
CA PRO A 312 6.00 -28.18 -0.57
C PRO A 312 7.36 -28.29 -1.27
N ILE A 313 8.27 -27.38 -0.95
CA ILE A 313 9.66 -27.41 -1.38
C ILE A 313 10.57 -27.16 -0.17
N ALA A 314 11.78 -27.70 -0.19
CA ALA A 314 12.80 -27.44 0.83
C ALA A 314 14.01 -26.76 0.22
N VAL A 315 14.11 -25.44 0.33
CA VAL A 315 15.23 -24.68 -0.23
C VAL A 315 16.40 -24.72 0.74
N THR A 316 17.57 -25.17 0.28
CA THR A 316 18.75 -25.29 1.13
C THR A 316 19.67 -24.08 0.98
N LEU A 317 20.01 -23.45 2.11
CA LEU A 317 20.96 -22.34 2.21
C LEU A 317 22.21 -22.79 2.97
N ASN A 318 23.39 -22.42 2.47
CA ASN A 318 24.64 -22.62 3.19
C ASN A 318 24.86 -21.55 4.29
N PRO A 319 25.93 -21.64 5.11
CA PRO A 319 26.26 -20.65 6.13
C PRO A 319 26.48 -19.21 5.64
N GLN A 320 26.76 -19.03 4.34
CA GLN A 320 26.90 -17.73 3.67
C GLN A 320 25.59 -17.26 3.01
N GLY A 321 24.52 -18.05 3.12
CA GLY A 321 23.20 -17.77 2.55
C GLY A 321 23.07 -18.06 1.06
N LYS A 322 24.06 -18.69 0.42
CA LYS A 322 23.95 -19.17 -0.97
C LYS A 322 22.97 -20.34 -1.03
N VAL A 323 22.10 -20.33 -2.03
CA VAL A 323 21.20 -21.46 -2.33
C VAL A 323 22.04 -22.62 -2.89
N LEU A 324 21.96 -23.78 -2.23
CA LEU A 324 22.63 -25.02 -2.64
C LEU A 324 21.72 -25.92 -3.49
N CYS A 325 20.42 -25.93 -3.18
CA CYS A 325 19.40 -26.61 -3.96
C CYS A 325 18.05 -25.90 -3.76
N PRO A 326 17.31 -25.59 -4.84
CA PRO A 326 15.99 -24.98 -4.75
C PRO A 326 14.91 -25.95 -4.22
N ASN A 327 15.12 -27.27 -4.29
CA ASN A 327 14.24 -28.24 -3.67
C ASN A 327 14.96 -29.53 -3.25
N ALA A 328 15.24 -29.66 -1.97
CA ALA A 328 15.94 -30.79 -1.38
C ALA A 328 15.02 -31.92 -0.85
N LEU A 329 13.69 -31.81 -0.98
CA LEU A 329 12.77 -32.78 -0.40
C LEU A 329 13.04 -34.20 -0.89
N ASN A 330 13.28 -34.38 -2.20
CA ASN A 330 13.56 -35.70 -2.76
C ASN A 330 14.87 -36.28 -2.19
N MET A 331 15.93 -35.47 -2.11
CA MET A 331 17.19 -35.91 -1.50
C MET A 331 16.99 -36.36 -0.04
N MET A 332 16.25 -35.57 0.73
CA MET A 332 15.98 -35.87 2.14
C MET A 332 15.18 -37.17 2.28
N SER A 333 14.15 -37.36 1.46
CA SER A 333 13.32 -38.56 1.51
C SER A 333 14.07 -39.82 1.06
N MET A 334 14.91 -39.72 0.02
CA MET A 334 15.59 -40.89 -0.57
C MET A 334 16.86 -41.28 0.18
N TRP A 335 17.62 -40.31 0.68
CA TRP A 335 18.96 -40.54 1.23
C TRP A 335 19.15 -40.04 2.64
N GLY A 336 18.15 -39.34 3.20
CA GLY A 336 18.23 -38.77 4.54
C GLY A 336 19.48 -37.91 4.71
N ASN A 337 20.12 -38.03 5.87
CA ASN A 337 21.31 -37.25 6.21
C ASN A 337 22.56 -37.58 5.38
N SER A 338 22.59 -38.71 4.67
CA SER A 338 23.74 -39.04 3.81
C SER A 338 23.88 -38.11 2.60
N ALA A 339 22.80 -37.41 2.23
CA ALA A 339 22.79 -36.40 1.18
C ALA A 339 23.16 -34.99 1.67
N PHE A 340 23.48 -34.78 2.96
CA PHE A 340 24.00 -33.51 3.44
C PHE A 340 25.28 -33.12 2.65
N PRO A 341 25.44 -31.87 2.17
CA PRO A 341 24.72 -30.64 2.53
C PRO A 341 23.48 -30.32 1.67
N PHE A 342 22.84 -31.32 1.07
CA PHE A 342 21.62 -31.18 0.27
C PHE A 342 21.78 -30.17 -0.89
N SER A 343 22.88 -30.32 -1.64
CA SER A 343 23.18 -29.50 -2.81
C SER A 343 22.84 -30.25 -4.10
N SER A 344 22.55 -29.51 -5.17
CA SER A 344 22.31 -30.13 -6.49
C SER A 344 23.53 -30.91 -7.00
N GLU A 345 24.75 -30.44 -6.69
CA GLU A 345 26.00 -31.17 -6.99
C GLU A 345 26.05 -32.51 -6.24
N LYS A 346 25.64 -32.52 -4.97
CA LYS A 346 25.59 -33.75 -4.17
C LYS A 346 24.56 -34.72 -4.72
N GLU A 347 23.37 -34.24 -5.08
CA GLU A 347 22.32 -35.03 -5.74
C GLU A 347 22.85 -35.73 -7.00
N GLU A 348 23.45 -34.97 -7.90
CA GLU A 348 24.02 -35.49 -9.14
C GLU A 348 25.11 -36.53 -8.88
N SER A 349 26.03 -36.25 -7.95
CA SER A 349 27.08 -37.21 -7.58
C SER A 349 26.53 -38.51 -6.99
N THR A 350 25.45 -38.44 -6.21
CA THR A 350 24.81 -39.62 -5.60
C THR A 350 24.05 -40.44 -6.64
N TRP A 351 23.43 -39.79 -7.62
CA TRP A 351 22.83 -40.47 -8.76
C TRP A 351 23.88 -41.18 -9.64
N GLN A 352 25.01 -40.53 -9.93
CA GLN A 352 26.08 -41.12 -10.73
C GLN A 352 26.77 -42.31 -10.04
N ALA A 353 26.86 -42.28 -8.70
CA ALA A 353 27.50 -43.35 -7.92
C ALA A 353 26.63 -44.60 -7.74
N LYS A 354 25.29 -44.50 -7.89
CA LYS A 354 24.39 -45.65 -7.72
C LYS A 354 24.23 -46.43 -9.03
N ALA A 355 24.60 -47.71 -9.02
CA ALA A 355 24.09 -48.66 -10.00
C ALA A 355 22.57 -48.80 -9.79
N TRP A 356 21.78 -48.70 -10.87
CA TRP A 356 20.32 -48.75 -10.82
C TRP A 356 19.84 -50.04 -10.14
N THR A 357 19.41 -49.96 -8.88
CA THR A 357 18.79 -51.07 -8.15
C THR A 357 17.27 -50.89 -8.08
N PHE A 358 16.54 -52.01 -8.04
CA PHE A 358 15.07 -52.09 -8.04
C PHE A 358 14.37 -51.38 -6.86
N GLU A 359 15.11 -50.85 -5.88
CA GLU A 359 14.57 -50.07 -4.75
C GLU A 359 14.21 -48.62 -5.12
N LEU A 360 14.42 -48.21 -6.38
CA LEU A 360 14.15 -46.87 -6.90
C LEU A 360 12.91 -46.80 -7.83
N LEU A 361 12.23 -47.93 -8.05
CA LEU A 361 10.94 -48.06 -8.74
C LEU A 361 9.82 -48.22 -7.71
#